data_AF-A0A3P3DQD3-F1
#
_entry.id   AF-A0A3P3DQD3-F1
#
_cell.length_a   1.000
_cell.length_b   1.000
_cell.length_c   1.000
_cell.angle_alpha   90.00
_cell.angle_beta   90.00
_cell.angle_gamma   90.00
#
_symmetry.space_group_name_H-M   'P 1'
#
loop_
_entity.id
_entity.type
_entity.pdbx_description
1 polymer ?
#
loop_
_entity_poly.entity_id
_entity_poly.type
_entity_poly.pdbx_seq_one_letter_code
_entity_poly.pdbx_strand_id
1 'polypeptide(L)'
;MMSKRKQHVPEFKAKVALEALKGEATVSELASRFGVHPTMINQWKRALLDGASGVFERGSRKAPMIDEDQVRDLHAKIGELAVANSFLERKLKPWGGK
;
A
#
# COMPACT_ATOMS: atom_id res chain seq x y z
N MET A 1 22.69 10.61 3.05
CA MET A 1 21.45 11.07 3.70
C MET A 1 20.27 10.61 2.86
N MET A 2 19.31 9.87 3.44
CA MET A 2 18.16 9.34 2.72
C MET A 2 17.06 10.40 2.67
N SER A 3 16.97 11.14 1.56
CA SER A 3 15.91 12.15 1.39
C SER A 3 14.54 11.49 1.47
N LYS A 4 13.75 11.90 2.45
CA LYS A 4 12.37 11.43 2.67
C LYS A 4 11.57 11.70 1.39
N ARG A 5 11.13 10.63 0.72
CA ARG A 5 10.33 10.74 -0.52
C ARG A 5 9.09 11.57 -0.23
N LYS A 6 8.88 12.65 -1.00
CA LYS A 6 7.65 13.45 -0.92
C LYS A 6 6.46 12.56 -1.25
N GLN A 7 5.57 12.38 -0.29
CA GLN A 7 4.32 11.66 -0.50
C GLN A 7 3.27 12.64 -1.02
N HIS A 8 2.67 12.32 -2.16
CA HIS A 8 1.56 13.09 -2.72
C HIS A 8 0.22 12.49 -2.28
N VAL A 9 -0.75 13.34 -1.95
CA VAL A 9 -2.10 12.92 -1.61
C VAL A 9 -2.79 12.23 -2.81
N PRO A 10 -3.66 11.23 -2.59
CA PRO A 10 -4.30 10.47 -3.68
C PRO A 10 -5.03 11.34 -4.70
N GLU A 11 -5.76 12.35 -4.23
CA GLU A 11 -6.50 13.30 -5.07
C GLU A 11 -5.60 14.05 -6.05
N PHE A 12 -4.43 14.48 -5.56
CA PHE A 12 -3.44 15.19 -6.38
C PHE A 12 -2.87 14.28 -7.47
N LYS A 13 -2.56 13.02 -7.14
CA LYS A 13 -2.09 12.04 -8.13
C LYS A 13 -3.14 11.79 -9.21
N ALA A 14 -4.42 11.63 -8.81
CA ALA A 14 -5.52 11.44 -9.75
C ALA A 14 -5.71 12.65 -10.67
N LYS A 15 -5.66 13.88 -10.14
CA LYS A 15 -5.73 15.11 -10.93
C LYS A 15 -4.61 15.21 -11.96
N VAL A 16 -3.37 15.00 -11.55
CA VAL A 16 -2.19 15.06 -12.44
C VAL A 16 -2.25 13.95 -13.50
N ALA A 17 -2.67 12.74 -13.12
CA ALA A 17 -2.85 11.63 -14.05
C ALA A 17 -3.96 11.89 -15.09
N LEU A 18 -5.07 12.50 -14.69
CA LEU A 18 -6.16 12.89 -15.58
C LEU A 18 -5.72 13.95 -16.59
N GLU A 19 -5.02 14.99 -16.15
CA GLU A 19 -4.48 16.02 -17.05
C GLU A 19 -3.46 15.42 -18.04
N ALA A 20 -2.61 14.50 -17.57
CA ALA A 20 -1.69 13.75 -18.43
C ALA A 20 -2.38 12.78 -19.40
N LEU A 21 -3.61 12.36 -19.09
CA LEU A 21 -4.42 11.49 -19.94
C LEU A 21 -5.20 12.28 -20.99
N LYS A 22 -5.73 13.46 -20.63
CA LYS A 22 -6.40 14.39 -21.57
C LYS A 22 -5.47 14.80 -22.72
N GLY A 23 -4.17 14.91 -22.44
CA GLY A 23 -3.17 15.20 -23.48
C GLY A 23 -3.11 16.66 -23.92
N GLU A 24 -3.81 17.57 -23.22
CA GLU A 24 -3.80 19.02 -23.49
C GLU A 24 -2.45 19.68 -23.18
N ALA A 25 -1.65 19.06 -22.31
CA ALA A 25 -0.31 19.51 -21.95
C ALA A 25 0.66 18.32 -21.97
N THR A 26 1.90 18.58 -22.38
CA THR A 26 2.97 17.59 -22.37
C THR A 26 3.37 17.23 -20.94
N VAL A 27 3.96 16.06 -20.75
CA VAL A 27 4.46 15.61 -19.44
C VAL A 27 5.46 16.60 -18.84
N SER A 28 6.27 17.26 -19.68
CA SER A 28 7.25 18.27 -19.25
C SER A 28 6.59 19.56 -18.76
N GLU A 29 5.51 20.00 -19.40
CA GLU A 29 4.74 21.16 -18.95
C GLU A 29 3.99 20.86 -17.65
N LEU A 30 3.40 19.66 -17.55
CA LEU A 30 2.76 19.19 -16.31
C LEU A 30 3.78 19.07 -15.17
N ALA A 31 4.99 18.59 -15.45
CA ALA A 31 6.07 18.52 -14.48
C ALA A 31 6.44 19.90 -13.94
N SER A 32 6.53 20.89 -14.83
CA SER A 32 6.83 22.28 -14.47
C SER A 32 5.67 22.92 -13.69
N ARG A 33 4.42 22.71 -14.12
CA ARG A 33 3.23 23.30 -13.51
C ARG A 33 2.93 22.75 -12.12
N PHE A 34 3.09 21.44 -11.94
CA PHE A 34 2.76 20.76 -10.68
C PHE A 34 3.98 20.53 -9.78
N GLY A 35 5.19 20.83 -10.24
CA GLY A 35 6.43 20.60 -9.51
C GLY A 35 6.71 19.11 -9.27
N VAL A 36 6.30 18.25 -10.21
CA VAL A 36 6.39 16.79 -10.12
C VAL A 36 7.36 16.27 -11.18
N HIS A 37 8.16 15.26 -10.84
CA HIS A 37 9.07 14.66 -11.82
C HIS A 37 8.29 13.95 -12.96
N PRO A 38 8.69 14.11 -14.24
CA PRO A 38 8.03 13.47 -15.40
C PRO A 38 7.76 11.96 -15.23
N THR A 39 8.71 11.23 -14.64
CA THR A 39 8.57 9.79 -14.35
C THR A 39 7.39 9.49 -13.44
N MET A 40 7.12 10.32 -12.43
CA MET A 40 6.00 10.13 -11.51
C MET A 40 4.66 10.39 -12.21
N ILE A 41 4.62 11.37 -13.11
CA ILE A 41 3.42 11.66 -13.91
C ILE A 41 3.07 10.47 -14.81
N ASN A 42 4.07 9.89 -15.49
CA ASN A 42 3.88 8.68 -16.29
C ASN A 42 3.43 7.48 -15.42
N GLN A 43 4.02 7.33 -14.24
CA GLN A 43 3.61 6.27 -13.30
C GLN A 43 2.15 6.43 -12.87
N TRP A 44 1.71 7.65 -12.53
CA TRP A 44 0.34 7.90 -12.11
C TRP A 44 -0.65 7.79 -13.27
N LYS A 45 -0.28 8.23 -14.48
CA LYS A 45 -1.07 8.02 -15.69
C LYS A 45 -1.32 6.53 -15.93
N ARG A 46 -0.28 5.70 -15.81
CA ARG A 46 -0.40 4.24 -15.94
C ARG A 46 -1.27 3.63 -14.83
N ALA A 47 -1.03 4.01 -13.57
CA ALA A 47 -1.83 3.53 -12.44
C ALA A 47 -3.32 3.90 -12.58
N LEU A 48 -3.62 5.08 -13.13
CA LEU A 48 -4.99 5.50 -13.41
C LEU A 48 -5.62 4.62 -14.51
N LEU A 49 -4.89 4.34 -15.60
CA LEU A 49 -5.37 3.46 -16.67
C LEU A 49 -5.63 2.03 -16.17
N ASP A 50 -4.69 1.48 -15.41
CA ASP A 50 -4.78 0.11 -14.86
C ASP A 50 -5.93 -0.01 -13.84
N GLY A 51 -6.19 1.05 -13.06
CA GLY A 51 -7.26 1.08 -12.07
C GLY A 51 -8.62 1.57 -12.57
N ALA A 52 -8.70 2.14 -13.78
CA ALA A 52 -9.91 2.78 -14.30
C ALA A 52 -11.05 1.77 -14.53
N SER A 53 -10.75 0.57 -15.00
CA SER A 53 -11.75 -0.50 -15.19
C SER A 53 -12.47 -0.84 -13.88
N GLY A 54 -11.72 -0.90 -12.78
CA GLY A 54 -12.24 -1.19 -11.44
C GLY A 54 -13.21 -0.14 -10.89
N VAL A 55 -13.26 1.07 -11.45
CA VAL A 55 -14.25 2.10 -11.10
C VAL A 55 -15.64 1.75 -11.67
N PHE A 56 -15.68 1.09 -12.83
CA PHE A 56 -16.92 0.70 -13.51
C PHE A 56 -17.38 -0.70 -13.14
N GLU A 57 -16.49 -1.52 -12.55
CA GLU A 57 -16.90 -2.76 -11.88
C GLU A 57 -17.75 -2.42 -10.66
N ARG A 58 -19.07 -2.58 -10.79
CA ARG A 58 -20.05 -2.44 -9.71
C ARG A 58 -19.67 -3.37 -8.55
N GLY A 59 -19.03 -2.82 -7.52
CA GLY A 59 -18.65 -3.56 -6.30
C GLY A 59 -17.20 -3.40 -5.80
N SER A 60 -16.39 -2.48 -6.36
CA SER A 60 -14.97 -2.32 -5.96
C SER A 60 -14.71 -1.65 -4.60
N ARG A 61 -15.50 -2.01 -3.59
CA ARG A 61 -14.85 -2.49 -2.36
C ARG A 61 -14.83 -4.01 -2.49
N LYS A 62 -13.90 -4.55 -3.27
CA LYS A 62 -13.29 -5.79 -2.79
C LYS A 62 -12.69 -5.39 -1.45
N ALA A 63 -13.44 -5.62 -0.37
CA ALA A 63 -12.81 -6.01 0.88
C ALA A 63 -11.70 -6.99 0.46
N PRO A 64 -10.48 -6.88 1.01
CA PRO A 64 -9.45 -7.87 0.72
C PRO A 64 -10.17 -9.21 0.76
N MET A 65 -10.05 -10.00 -0.31
CA MET A 65 -10.62 -11.34 -0.31
C MET A 65 -9.85 -12.02 0.81
N ILE A 66 -10.40 -11.93 2.03
CA ILE A 66 -9.78 -12.43 3.24
C ILE A 66 -9.88 -13.92 2.99
N ASP A 67 -8.74 -14.50 2.63
CA ASP A 67 -8.64 -15.93 2.48
C ASP A 67 -8.85 -16.51 3.87
N GLU A 68 -10.06 -17.00 4.12
CA GLU A 68 -10.47 -17.50 5.45
C GLU A 68 -9.55 -18.64 5.90
N ASP A 69 -8.99 -19.39 4.94
CA ASP A 69 -7.96 -20.40 5.17
C ASP A 69 -6.66 -19.77 5.70
N GLN A 70 -6.12 -18.72 5.07
CA GLN A 70 -4.97 -17.98 5.61
C GLN A 70 -5.24 -17.38 6.99
N VAL A 71 -6.45 -16.86 7.25
CA VAL A 71 -6.78 -16.33 8.59
C VAL A 71 -6.79 -17.44 9.63
N ARG A 72 -7.34 -18.60 9.29
CA ARG A 72 -7.33 -19.77 10.17
C ARG A 72 -5.91 -20.23 10.46
N ASP A 73 -5.06 -20.31 9.44
CA ASP A 73 -3.66 -20.73 9.57
C ASP A 73 -2.86 -19.74 10.43
N LEU A 74 -3.09 -18.43 10.24
CA LEU A 74 -2.49 -17.39 11.08
C LEU A 74 -2.96 -17.48 12.53
N HIS A 75 -4.25 -17.71 12.79
CA HIS A 75 -4.77 -17.90 14.15
C HIS A 75 -4.19 -19.16 14.82
N ALA A 76 -4.08 -20.27 14.09
CA ALA A 76 -3.42 -21.48 14.59
C ALA A 76 -1.97 -21.18 14.98
N LYS A 77 -1.24 -20.45 14.12
CA LYS A 77 0.16 -20.10 14.40
C LYS A 77 0.33 -19.18 15.60
N ILE A 78 -0.57 -18.21 15.77
CA ILE A 78 -0.62 -17.34 16.95
C ILE A 78 -0.83 -18.18 18.21
N GLY A 79 -1.74 -19.17 18.17
CA GLY A 79 -1.97 -20.10 19.28
C GLY A 79 -0.73 -20.92 19.64
N GLU A 80 -0.07 -21.54 18.65
CA GLU A 80 1.19 -22.27 18.87
C GLU A 80 2.27 -21.39 19.51
N LEU A 81 2.45 -20.17 18.99
CA LEU A 81 3.44 -19.22 19.50
C LEU A 81 3.11 -18.75 20.91
N ALA A 82 1.83 -18.51 21.22
CA ALA A 82 1.40 -18.14 22.57
C ALA A 82 1.70 -19.26 23.58
N VAL A 83 1.44 -20.52 23.23
CA VAL A 83 1.77 -21.67 24.07
C VAL A 83 3.28 -21.79 24.25
N ALA A 84 4.05 -21.71 23.16
CA ALA A 84 5.51 -21.77 23.22
C ALA A 84 6.11 -20.64 24.08
N ASN A 85 5.65 -19.41 23.92
CA ASN A 85 6.07 -18.29 24.74
C ASN A 85 5.73 -18.49 26.22
N SER A 86 4.50 -18.89 26.54
CA SER A 86 4.09 -19.14 27.94
C SER A 86 4.91 -20.27 28.60
N PHE A 87 5.31 -21.27 27.81
CA PHE A 87 6.19 -22.34 28.26
C PHE A 87 7.60 -21.82 28.52
N LEU A 88 8.17 -21.04 27.59
CA LEU A 88 9.49 -20.43 27.73
C LEU A 88 9.55 -19.48 28.92
N GLU A 89 8.56 -18.61 29.10
CA GLU A 89 8.46 -17.71 30.26
C GLU A 89 8.43 -18.50 31.59
N ARG A 90 7.67 -19.60 31.65
CA ARG A 90 7.62 -20.47 32.83
C ARG A 90 8.97 -21.14 33.09
N LYS A 91 9.69 -21.55 32.06
CA LYS A 91 11.03 -22.16 32.16
C LYS A 91 12.13 -21.15 32.48
N LEU A 92 11.96 -19.89 32.10
CA LEU A 92 12.89 -18.80 32.36
C LEU A 92 12.69 -18.14 33.74
N LYS A 93 11.48 -18.20 34.33
CA LYS A 93 11.20 -17.69 35.69
C LYS A 93 12.20 -18.17 36.78
N PRO A 94 12.64 -19.45 36.79
CA PRO A 94 13.68 -19.92 37.72
C PRO A 94 15.08 -19.34 37.47
N TRP A 95 15.33 -18.75 36.29
CA TRP A 95 16.64 -18.26 35.85
C TRP A 95 16.72 -16.72 35.78
N GLY A 96 15.58 -16.02 35.83
CA GLY A 96 15.49 -14.55 35.82
C GLY A 96 15.56 -13.91 37.21
N GLY A 97 16.16 -14.60 38.20
CA GLY A 97 16.28 -14.16 39.58
C GLY A 97 17.73 -13.84 39.98
N LYS A 98 18.31 -12.81 39.35
CA LYS A 98 19.23 -11.81 39.94
C LYS A 98 19.47 -10.68 38.95
#